data_AF-A0A2I0SYV9-F1
#
_entry.id   AF-A0A2I0SYV9-F1
#
_cell.length_a   1.000
_cell.length_b   1.000
_cell.length_c   1.000
_cell.angle_alpha   90.00
_cell.angle_beta   90.00
_cell.angle_gamma   90.00
#
_symmetry.space_group_name_H-M   'P 1'
#
loop_
_entity.id
_entity.type
_entity.pdbx_description
1 polymer ?
#
loop_
_entity_poly.entity_id
_entity_poly.type
_entity_poly.pdbx_seq_one_letter_code
_entity_poly.pdbx_strand_id
1 'polypeptide(L)'
;MDPVSQTQASETLAARGYSVIGWYHSHPAFDPNPSIRDIDTQAKYQSYFSRGGAMFIGMIISPYNRNNPLPYSQITCLVISDEISSDGSYREKC
;
A
#
# COMPACT_ATOMS: atom_id res chain seq x y z
N MET A 1 0.67 -12.71 0.41
CA MET A 1 0.92 -12.93 -1.03
C MET A 1 1.88 -14.09 -1.15
N ASP A 2 1.66 -15.00 -2.09
CA ASP A 2 2.63 -16.06 -2.39
C ASP A 2 3.88 -15.45 -3.04
N PRO A 3 5.09 -15.66 -2.48
CA PRO A 3 6.30 -15.01 -2.96
C PRO A 3 6.73 -15.45 -4.37
N VAL A 4 6.36 -16.66 -4.79
CA VAL A 4 6.65 -17.16 -6.14
C VAL A 4 5.79 -16.41 -7.16
N SER A 5 4.49 -16.33 -6.92
CA SER A 5 3.54 -15.59 -7.76
C SER A 5 3.90 -14.11 -7.87
N GLN A 6 4.32 -13.49 -6.76
CA GLN A 6 4.77 -12.10 -6.74
C GLN A 6 6.00 -11.88 -7.63
N THR A 7 7.00 -12.75 -7.51
CA THR A 7 8.24 -12.67 -8.29
C THR A 7 7.95 -12.84 -9.78
N GLN A 8 7.17 -13.87 -10.15
CA GLN A 8 6.80 -14.15 -11.54
C GLN A 8 6.06 -12.96 -12.18
N ALA A 9 5.13 -12.33 -11.45
CA ALA A 9 4.43 -11.15 -11.92
C ALA A 9 5.38 -9.96 -12.11
N SER A 10 6.30 -9.75 -11.15
CA SER A 10 7.30 -8.66 -11.22
C SER A 10 8.25 -8.84 -12.40
N GLU A 11 8.75 -10.06 -12.65
CA GLU A 11 9.61 -10.39 -13.78
C GLU A 11 8.88 -10.20 -15.12
N THR A 12 7.61 -10.58 -15.18
CA THR A 12 6.76 -10.38 -16.37
C THR A 12 6.58 -8.89 -16.69
N LEU A 13 6.41 -8.04 -15.67
CA LEU A 13 6.33 -6.59 -15.83
C LEU A 13 7.67 -6.00 -16.27
N ALA A 14 8.77 -6.42 -15.64
CA ALA A 14 10.11 -5.96 -15.97
C ALA A 14 10.51 -6.32 -17.41
N ALA A 15 10.17 -7.53 -17.89
CA ALA A 15 10.41 -7.96 -19.27
C ALA A 15 9.68 -7.08 -20.31
N ARG A 16 8.64 -6.36 -19.91
CA ARG A 16 7.90 -5.40 -20.74
C ARG A 16 8.33 -3.95 -20.54
N GLY A 17 9.36 -3.70 -19.72
CA GLY A 17 9.86 -2.36 -19.41
C GLY A 17 9.04 -1.60 -18.36
N TYR A 18 8.20 -2.29 -17.58
CA TYR A 18 7.46 -1.69 -16.46
C TYR A 18 8.14 -1.93 -15.12
N SER A 19 7.92 -1.02 -14.18
CA SER A 19 8.40 -1.13 -12.79
C SER A 19 7.24 -1.23 -11.82
N VAL A 20 7.40 -2.04 -10.78
CA VAL A 20 6.44 -2.12 -9.67
C VAL A 20 6.62 -0.90 -8.78
N ILE A 21 5.58 -0.07 -8.67
CA ILE A 21 5.59 1.19 -7.90
C ILE A 21 4.76 1.13 -6.62
N GLY A 22 4.18 -0.02 -6.31
CA GLY A 22 3.28 -0.14 -5.18
C GLY A 22 2.47 -1.42 -5.14
N TRP A 23 1.49 -1.42 -4.25
CA TRP A 23 0.53 -2.49 -4.06
C TRP A 23 -0.85 -1.91 -3.72
N TYR A 24 -1.88 -2.71 -3.91
CA TYR A 24 -3.22 -2.34 -3.47
C TYR A 24 -3.96 -3.54 -2.89
N HIS A 25 -4.90 -3.28 -1.99
CA HIS A 25 -5.91 -4.25 -1.56
C HIS A 25 -7.23 -3.53 -1.26
N SER A 26 -8.28 -4.32 -1.04
CA SER A 26 -9.61 -3.80 -0.74
C SER A 26 -9.98 -3.94 0.74
N HIS A 27 -10.65 -2.93 1.28
CA HIS A 27 -11.52 -3.02 2.45
C HIS A 27 -12.98 -3.00 1.97
N PRO A 28 -13.56 -4.15 1.59
CA PRO A 28 -14.75 -4.16 0.73
C PRO A 28 -15.96 -3.45 1.34
N ALA A 29 -16.17 -3.61 2.65
CA ALA A 29 -17.42 -3.24 3.32
C ALA A 29 -17.26 -2.14 4.39
N PHE A 30 -16.08 -1.54 4.54
CA PHE A 30 -15.78 -0.54 5.57
C PHE A 30 -14.74 0.46 5.06
N ASP A 31 -14.49 1.52 5.83
CA ASP A 31 -13.62 2.61 5.41
C ASP A 31 -12.20 2.13 5.06
N PRO A 32 -11.55 2.75 4.05
CA PRO A 32 -10.21 2.36 3.59
C PRO A 32 -9.09 2.81 4.56
N ASN A 33 -9.39 2.91 5.86
CA ASN A 33 -8.42 3.24 6.89
C ASN A 33 -7.43 2.07 7.05
N PRO A 34 -6.11 2.30 6.97
CA PRO A 34 -5.14 1.22 7.06
C PRO A 34 -5.12 0.62 8.47
N SER A 35 -5.08 -0.72 8.50
CA SER A 35 -4.82 -1.48 9.72
C SER A 35 -3.33 -1.47 10.06
N ILE A 36 -2.99 -1.89 11.28
CA ILE A 36 -1.58 -2.09 11.70
C ILE A 36 -0.85 -3.01 10.72
N ARG A 37 -1.53 -4.07 10.23
CA ARG A 37 -0.95 -5.01 9.28
C ARG A 37 -0.64 -4.36 7.92
N ASP A 38 -1.48 -3.43 7.47
CA ASP A 38 -1.26 -2.70 6.22
C ASP A 38 -0.06 -1.77 6.35
N ILE A 39 0.08 -1.11 7.51
CA ILE A 39 1.23 -0.27 7.86
C ILE A 39 2.51 -1.10 7.87
N ASP A 40 2.53 -2.24 8.56
CA ASP A 40 3.70 -3.13 8.60
C ASP A 40 4.10 -3.63 7.20
N THR A 41 3.09 -4.00 6.39
CA THR A 41 3.30 -4.45 5.01
C THR A 41 3.88 -3.34 4.15
N GLN A 42 3.33 -2.13 4.26
CA GLN A 42 3.85 -0.96 3.56
C GLN A 42 5.29 -0.65 3.98
N ALA A 43 5.60 -0.64 5.29
CA ALA A 43 6.93 -0.31 5.76
C ALA A 43 7.97 -1.29 5.20
N LYS A 44 7.64 -2.58 5.23
CA LYS A 44 8.48 -3.65 4.68
C LYS A 44 8.69 -3.51 3.18
N TYR A 45 7.62 -3.33 2.40
CA TYR A 45 7.73 -3.23 0.95
C TYR A 45 8.35 -1.92 0.50
N GLN A 46 8.00 -0.80 1.14
CA GLN A 46 8.65 0.48 0.90
C GLN A 46 10.16 0.35 1.14
N SER A 47 10.62 -0.20 2.26
CA SER A 47 12.06 -0.43 2.48
C SER A 47 12.71 -1.33 1.40
N TYR A 48 11.99 -2.36 0.95
CA TYR A 48 12.51 -3.30 -0.05
C TYR A 48 12.62 -2.70 -1.46
N PHE A 49 11.59 -1.97 -1.91
CA PHE A 49 11.47 -1.44 -3.27
C PHE A 49 12.00 -0.01 -3.43
N SER A 50 12.15 0.76 -2.35
CA SER A 50 12.73 2.11 -2.40
C SER A 50 14.25 2.12 -2.53
N ARG A 51 14.90 0.95 -2.72
CA ARG A 51 16.35 0.85 -2.97
C ARG A 51 16.69 1.62 -4.24
N GLY A 52 17.16 2.86 -4.09
CA GLY A 52 17.41 3.80 -5.19
C GLY A 52 16.58 5.09 -5.13
N GLY A 53 15.82 5.34 -4.06
CA GLY A 53 15.07 6.60 -3.87
C GLY A 53 13.70 6.64 -4.56
N ALA A 54 13.24 5.52 -5.12
CA ALA A 54 11.91 5.43 -5.73
C ALA A 54 10.82 5.35 -4.66
N MET A 55 9.74 6.11 -4.85
CA MET A 55 8.55 6.00 -4.00
C MET A 55 7.83 4.67 -4.23
N PHE A 56 7.33 4.07 -3.15
CA PHE A 56 6.50 2.87 -3.19
C PHE A 56 5.19 3.13 -2.46
N ILE A 57 4.05 3.02 -3.14
CA ILE A 57 2.75 3.45 -2.62
C ILE A 57 1.88 2.23 -2.27
N GLY A 58 1.30 2.23 -1.08
CA GLY A 58 0.20 1.34 -0.75
C GLY A 58 -1.14 2.01 -1.01
N MET A 59 -2.14 1.27 -1.48
CA MET A 59 -3.48 1.81 -1.73
C MET A 59 -4.56 0.87 -1.19
N ILE A 60 -5.50 1.44 -0.45
CA ILE A 60 -6.66 0.73 0.09
C ILE A 60 -7.91 1.27 -0.59
N ILE A 61 -8.71 0.38 -1.17
CA ILE A 61 -9.95 0.72 -1.85
C ILE A 61 -11.17 0.11 -1.13
N SER A 62 -12.21 0.92 -0.94
CA SER A 62 -13.47 0.49 -0.33
C SER A 62 -14.62 0.62 -1.33
N PRO A 63 -14.83 -0.40 -2.18
CA PRO A 63 -15.82 -0.34 -3.26
C PRO A 63 -17.27 -0.56 -2.81
N TYR A 64 -17.52 -1.27 -1.70
CA TYR A 64 -18.86 -1.67 -1.27
C TYR A 64 -19.20 -1.22 0.15
N ASN A 65 -18.52 -0.17 0.63
CA ASN A 65 -18.85 0.43 1.91
C ASN A 65 -20.26 1.02 1.87
N ARG A 66 -21.21 0.40 2.56
CA ARG A 66 -22.62 0.85 2.60
C ARG A 66 -22.78 2.23 3.23
N ASN A 67 -21.79 2.68 4.00
CA ASN A 67 -21.78 4.00 4.61
C ASN A 67 -21.28 5.10 3.64
N ASN A 68 -20.76 4.73 2.47
CA ASN A 68 -20.36 5.68 1.44
C ASN A 68 -21.58 6.08 0.59
N PRO A 69 -22.05 7.34 0.65
CA PRO A 69 -23.19 7.78 -0.14
C PRO A 69 -22.83 8.08 -1.60
N LEU A 70 -21.54 8.07 -1.94
CA LEU A 70 -21.05 8.43 -3.27
C LEU A 70 -21.06 7.23 -4.22
N PRO A 71 -21.21 7.45 -5.54
CA PRO A 71 -21.18 6.38 -6.55
C PRO A 71 -19.77 5.86 -6.87
N TYR A 72 -18.73 6.36 -6.19
CA TYR A 72 -17.33 6.01 -6.42
C TYR A 72 -16.74 5.37 -5.18
N SER A 73 -15.76 4.48 -5.37
CA SER A 73 -15.04 3.85 -4.26
C SER A 73 -14.26 4.89 -3.47
N GLN A 74 -14.26 4.75 -2.14
CA GLN A 74 -13.33 5.49 -1.30
C GLN A 74 -11.94 4.87 -1.43
N ILE A 75 -10.90 5.72 -1.51
CA ILE A 75 -9.52 5.29 -1.68
C ILE A 75 -8.65 6.01 -0.66
N THR A 76 -7.73 5.28 -0.04
CA THR A 76 -6.66 5.85 0.79
C THR A 76 -5.32 5.37 0.26
N CYS A 77 -4.44 6.32 -0.05
CA CYS A 77 -3.04 6.04 -0.34
C CYS A 77 -2.24 6.10 0.95
N LEU A 78 -1.22 5.27 1.07
CA LEU A 78 -0.30 5.26 2.19
C LEU A 78 1.16 5.22 1.73
N VAL A 79 1.95 6.10 2.33
CA VAL A 79 3.40 6.09 2.35
C VAL A 79 3.78 6.31 3.81
N ILE A 80 4.82 5.60 4.26
CA ILE A 80 5.26 5.66 5.65
C ILE A 80 6.47 6.58 5.71
N SER A 81 6.40 7.62 6.54
CA SER A 81 7.53 8.52 6.78
C SER A 81 8.59 7.82 7.62
N ASP A 82 9.82 8.36 7.59
CA ASP A 82 10.86 7.96 8.54
C ASP A 82 10.71 8.64 9.90
N GLU A 83 9.76 9.57 10.02
CA GLU A 83 9.47 10.31 11.24
C GLU A 83 8.61 9.44 12.16
N ILE A 84 9.13 9.22 13.36
CA ILE A 84 8.43 8.50 14.42
C ILE A 84 7.51 9.51 15.13
N SER A 85 6.28 9.10 15.42
CA SER A 85 5.35 9.88 16.22
C SER A 85 6.00 10.32 17.54
N SER A 86 5.59 11.47 18.07
CA SER A 86 6.19 12.04 19.28
C SER A 86 6.21 11.11 20.51
N ASP A 87 5.35 10.09 20.54
CA ASP A 87 5.25 9.05 21.57
C ASP A 87 5.98 7.74 21.21
N GLY A 88 6.63 7.66 20.05
CA GLY A 88 7.41 6.50 19.64
C GLY A 88 6.60 5.31 19.10
N SER A 89 5.27 5.44 19.04
CA SER A 89 4.38 4.29 18.89
C SER A 89 4.09 3.89 17.44
N TYR A 90 4.20 4.82 16.48
CA TYR A 90 4.05 4.54 15.05
C TYR A 90 4.83 5.52 14.17
N ARG A 91 4.99 5.18 12.89
CA ARG A 91 5.56 6.09 11.88
C ARG A 91 4.47 6.92 11.24
N GLU A 92 4.70 8.23 11.09
CA GLU A 92 3.67 9.13 10.58
C GLU A 92 3.32 8.82 9.12
N LYS A 93 2.05 9.04 8.78
CA LYS A 93 1.60 9.02 7.38
C LYS A 93 1.92 10.39 6.79
N CYS A 94 2.58 10.42 5.63
CA CYS A 94 2.62 11.64 4.81
C CYS A 94 1.26 11.90 4.16
#